data_AF-A0A2D5B3H2-F1
#
_entry.id   AF-A0A2D5B3H2-F1
#
_cell.length_a   1.000
_cell.length_b   1.000
_cell.length_c   1.000
_cell.angle_alpha   90.00
_cell.angle_beta   90.00
_cell.angle_gamma   90.00
#
_symmetry.space_group_name_H-M   'P 1'
#
loop_
_entity.id
_entity.type
_entity.pdbx_description
1 polymer ?
#
loop_
_entity_poly.entity_id
_entity_poly.type
_entity_poly.pdbx_seq_one_letter_code
_entity_poly.pdbx_strand_id
1 'polypeptide(L)'
;MVDVPAGYPGEGNITFFNNGNGRPEGPYSEIYEFTPPRNEDGGFDVPVTGAFGPLTGTVVYVADTPTDYYSSGLSGVERQPNGNTVICKGRGGVFNEVDTQGKLIWEYVNPVTSNGPLAQGCEPGNTQNAFRASRYPLDYPGFAGRALPNLGPLELPQCPGDFDCDGVIGGSDLTMLLSGWGTAAGDLNGDSNTDGADLTVLLNGWGLCFD
;
A
#
# COMPACT_ATOMS: atom_id res chain seq x y z
N MET A 1 3.19 -15.50 5.81
CA MET A 1 3.76 -16.06 7.05
C MET A 1 5.27 -16.15 6.85
N VAL A 2 6.04 -15.61 7.79
CA VAL A 2 7.51 -15.55 7.72
C VAL A 2 8.05 -15.78 9.13
N ASP A 3 9.08 -16.62 9.26
CA ASP A 3 9.83 -16.73 10.52
C ASP A 3 10.61 -15.42 10.77
N VAL A 4 10.60 -14.93 12.01
CA VAL A 4 11.41 -13.78 12.40
C VAL A 4 12.90 -14.20 12.40
N PRO A 5 13.77 -13.52 11.63
CA PRO A 5 15.17 -13.92 11.49
C PRO A 5 15.96 -13.90 12.79
N ALA A 6 17.06 -14.65 12.83
CA ALA A 6 18.00 -14.62 13.94
C ALA A 6 18.59 -13.21 14.14
N GLY A 7 18.70 -12.79 15.40
CA GLY A 7 19.18 -11.46 15.80
C GLY A 7 18.13 -10.34 15.71
N TYR A 8 16.88 -10.63 15.30
CA TYR A 8 15.80 -9.65 15.21
C TYR A 8 14.92 -9.73 16.47
N PRO A 9 14.29 -8.63 16.90
CA PRO A 9 13.30 -8.69 17.97
C PRO A 9 12.16 -9.65 17.60
N GLY A 10 11.95 -10.67 18.45
CA GLY A 10 11.00 -11.75 18.18
C GLY A 10 11.60 -12.96 17.47
N GLU A 11 12.92 -13.11 17.39
CA GLU A 11 13.60 -14.28 16.80
C GLU A 11 12.91 -15.60 17.15
N GLY A 12 12.66 -16.42 16.11
CA GLY A 12 11.98 -17.71 16.25
C GLY A 12 10.45 -17.63 16.30
N ASN A 13 9.87 -16.44 16.50
CA ASN A 13 8.44 -16.23 16.28
C ASN A 13 8.10 -16.30 14.80
N ILE A 14 6.80 -16.44 14.54
CA ILE A 14 6.21 -16.33 13.21
C ILE A 14 5.36 -15.07 13.18
N THR A 15 5.63 -14.21 12.21
CA THR A 15 4.78 -13.06 11.88
C THR A 15 4.02 -13.33 10.59
N PHE A 16 2.74 -12.97 10.53
CA PHE A 16 1.95 -13.09 9.32
C PHE A 16 0.92 -11.96 9.15
N PHE A 17 0.62 -11.69 7.88
CA PHE A 17 -0.51 -10.87 7.48
C PHE A 17 -1.77 -11.73 7.51
N ASN A 18 -2.69 -11.46 8.43
CA ASN A 18 -3.98 -12.13 8.53
C ASN A 18 -5.00 -11.37 7.69
N ASN A 19 -5.26 -11.84 6.46
CA ASN A 19 -6.18 -11.19 5.53
C ASN A 19 -7.61 -11.05 6.07
N GLY A 20 -8.06 -12.00 6.91
CA GLY A 20 -9.34 -11.90 7.60
C GLY A 20 -10.57 -12.34 6.83
N ASN A 21 -10.41 -13.07 5.73
CA ASN A 21 -11.54 -13.63 4.97
C ASN A 21 -12.45 -14.48 5.88
N GLY A 22 -13.73 -14.13 5.98
CA GLY A 22 -14.73 -14.90 6.71
C GLY A 22 -14.66 -14.80 8.23
N ARG A 23 -13.93 -13.82 8.79
CA ARG A 23 -13.92 -13.61 10.24
C ARG A 23 -15.27 -13.10 10.76
N PRO A 24 -15.75 -13.53 11.95
CA PRO A 24 -17.06 -13.15 12.50
C PRO A 24 -17.25 -11.64 12.71
N GLU A 25 -16.17 -10.91 13.02
CA GLU A 25 -16.18 -9.50 13.36
C GLU A 25 -16.26 -8.56 12.13
N GLY A 26 -16.24 -9.13 10.92
CA GLY A 26 -16.26 -8.38 9.65
C GLY A 26 -14.90 -8.31 8.95
N PRO A 27 -14.83 -7.88 7.68
CA PRO A 27 -13.61 -7.95 6.89
C PRO A 27 -12.61 -6.85 7.30
N TYR A 28 -11.53 -7.23 7.97
CA TYR A 28 -10.35 -6.40 8.18
C TYR A 28 -9.10 -7.25 8.14
N SER A 29 -7.94 -6.62 7.95
CA SER A 29 -6.65 -7.29 8.03
C SER A 29 -5.90 -6.85 9.28
N GLU A 30 -5.08 -7.76 9.80
CA GLU A 30 -4.21 -7.48 10.95
C GLU A 30 -2.85 -8.15 10.73
N ILE A 31 -1.85 -7.66 11.43
CA ILE A 31 -0.55 -8.32 11.54
C ILE A 31 -0.50 -9.01 12.88
N TYR A 32 -0.24 -10.31 12.85
CA TYR A 32 -0.19 -11.14 14.04
C TYR A 32 1.16 -11.83 14.16
N GLU A 33 1.66 -11.91 15.38
CA GLU A 33 2.90 -12.63 15.71
C GLU A 33 2.64 -13.64 16.82
N PHE A 34 3.25 -14.82 16.72
CA PHE A 34 3.19 -15.82 17.78
C PHE A 34 4.48 -16.61 17.86
N THR A 35 4.73 -17.19 19.05
CA THR A 35 5.81 -18.14 19.25
C THR A 35 5.32 -19.56 18.91
N PRO A 36 5.86 -20.21 17.87
CA PRO A 36 5.51 -21.59 17.58
C PRO A 36 5.96 -22.53 18.71
N PRO A 37 5.16 -23.53 19.11
CA PRO A 37 5.53 -24.52 20.12
C PRO A 37 6.50 -25.56 19.53
N ARG A 38 7.74 -25.13 19.21
CA ARG A 38 8.79 -25.99 18.66
C ARG A 38 9.43 -26.83 19.79
N ASN A 39 9.76 -28.09 19.50
CA ASN A 39 10.54 -28.94 20.41
C ASN A 39 12.05 -28.67 20.28
N GLU A 40 12.90 -29.34 21.07
CA GLU A 40 14.35 -29.11 21.10
C GLU A 40 15.03 -29.33 19.74
N ASP A 41 14.49 -30.22 18.89
CA ASP A 41 14.99 -30.50 17.54
C ASP A 41 14.45 -29.52 16.47
N GLY A 42 13.66 -28.51 16.87
CA GLY A 42 13.04 -27.53 15.97
C GLY A 42 11.77 -28.01 15.26
N GLY A 43 11.34 -29.24 15.55
CA GLY A 43 10.09 -29.86 15.09
C GLY A 43 8.89 -29.47 15.96
N PHE A 44 7.81 -30.26 15.87
CA PHE A 44 6.55 -30.00 16.57
C PHE A 44 6.03 -31.27 17.27
N ASP A 45 5.73 -31.16 18.57
CA ASP A 45 5.07 -32.24 19.31
C ASP A 45 3.55 -32.12 19.14
N VAL A 46 3.04 -32.70 18.06
CA VAL A 46 1.61 -32.59 17.69
C VAL A 46 0.77 -33.55 18.55
N PRO A 47 -0.23 -33.06 19.30
CA PRO A 47 -1.07 -33.91 20.12
C PRO A 47 -1.99 -34.79 19.24
N VAL A 48 -2.26 -36.01 19.70
CA VAL A 48 -3.16 -36.96 19.02
C VAL A 48 -4.60 -36.43 18.98
N THR A 49 -4.98 -35.61 19.97
CA THR A 49 -6.31 -34.97 20.06
C THR A 49 -6.18 -33.52 20.56
N GLY A 50 -7.09 -32.65 20.12
CA GLY A 50 -7.14 -31.24 20.52
C GLY A 50 -6.47 -30.28 19.55
N ALA A 51 -6.50 -28.99 19.88
CA ALA A 51 -5.85 -27.95 19.10
C ALA A 51 -4.34 -27.94 19.38
N PHE A 52 -3.55 -27.90 18.33
CA PHE A 52 -2.14 -27.54 18.42
C PHE A 52 -2.03 -26.02 18.57
N GLY A 53 -1.00 -25.52 19.26
CA GLY A 53 -0.82 -24.10 19.57
C GLY A 53 -0.82 -23.17 18.34
N PRO A 54 -0.56 -21.87 18.53
CA PRO A 54 0.05 -21.27 19.71
C PRO A 54 -0.92 -21.04 20.87
N LEU A 55 -0.39 -21.07 22.09
CA LEU A 55 -1.13 -20.66 23.29
C LEU A 55 -1.12 -19.14 23.49
N THR A 56 -0.16 -18.44 22.89
CA THR A 56 0.02 -17.00 23.01
C THR A 56 0.40 -16.39 21.67
N GLY A 57 -0.12 -15.20 21.40
CA GLY A 57 0.27 -14.38 20.27
C GLY A 57 -0.12 -12.93 20.52
N THR A 58 0.33 -12.05 19.66
CA THR A 58 0.19 -10.60 19.83
C THR A 58 -0.16 -9.97 18.49
N VAL A 59 -1.14 -9.07 18.52
CA VAL A 59 -1.43 -8.20 17.38
C VAL A 59 -0.31 -7.17 17.30
N VAL A 60 0.47 -7.22 16.22
CA VAL A 60 1.53 -6.24 15.93
C VAL A 60 0.92 -4.96 15.35
N TYR A 61 -0.12 -5.10 14.52
CA TYR A 61 -0.81 -3.96 13.91
C TYR A 61 -2.25 -4.31 13.54
N VAL A 62 -3.14 -3.37 13.84
CA VAL A 62 -4.50 -3.27 13.31
C VAL A 62 -4.79 -1.77 13.14
N ALA A 63 -5.48 -1.38 12.06
CA ALA A 63 -5.83 0.01 11.85
C ALA A 63 -6.87 0.50 12.89
N ASP A 64 -6.82 1.79 13.21
CA ASP A 64 -7.75 2.44 14.16
C ASP A 64 -9.22 2.21 13.76
N THR A 65 -9.49 2.32 12.45
CA THR A 65 -10.72 1.85 11.82
C THR A 65 -10.40 0.57 11.04
N PRO A 66 -10.66 -0.64 11.58
CA PRO A 66 -10.18 -1.87 10.97
C PRO A 66 -10.67 -2.09 9.53
N THR A 67 -11.89 -1.67 9.22
CA THR A 67 -12.51 -1.85 7.89
C THR A 67 -11.82 -1.05 6.78
N ASP A 68 -11.09 0.01 7.12
CA ASP A 68 -10.35 0.83 6.15
C ASP A 68 -9.07 0.10 5.70
N TYR A 69 -8.64 -0.91 6.46
CA TYR A 69 -7.42 -1.68 6.23
C TYR A 69 -7.74 -3.15 5.98
N TYR A 70 -8.24 -3.45 4.78
CA TYR A 70 -8.58 -4.81 4.38
C TYR A 70 -7.92 -5.20 3.04
N SER A 71 -7.32 -6.39 3.02
CA SER A 71 -6.87 -7.04 1.80
C SER A 71 -7.35 -8.49 1.81
N SER A 72 -8.26 -8.86 0.90
CA SER A 72 -8.83 -10.22 0.85
C SER A 72 -7.87 -11.28 0.29
N GLY A 73 -6.67 -10.91 -0.17
CA GLY A 73 -5.65 -11.84 -0.64
C GLY A 73 -4.36 -11.10 -0.96
N LEU A 74 -3.33 -11.84 -1.40
CA LEU A 74 -1.96 -11.31 -1.48
C LEU A 74 -1.50 -10.84 -0.09
N SER A 75 -0.49 -9.97 -0.04
CA SER A 75 0.09 -9.37 1.15
C SER A 75 1.31 -10.10 1.71
N GLY A 76 2.07 -9.36 2.51
CA GLY A 76 3.27 -9.83 3.17
C GLY A 76 3.61 -8.99 4.40
N VAL A 77 4.53 -9.52 5.20
CA VAL A 77 5.05 -8.84 6.38
C VAL A 77 6.51 -9.23 6.56
N GLU A 78 7.32 -8.29 7.07
CA GLU A 78 8.74 -8.47 7.31
C GLU A 78 9.17 -7.69 8.56
N ARG A 79 9.64 -8.40 9.59
CA ARG A 79 10.30 -7.79 10.76
C ARG A 79 11.64 -7.20 10.35
N GLN A 80 11.95 -5.99 10.83
CA GLN A 80 13.21 -5.28 10.58
C GLN A 80 14.18 -5.42 11.77
N PRO A 81 15.50 -5.24 11.58
CA PRO A 81 16.50 -5.38 12.66
C PRO A 81 16.29 -4.43 13.83
N ASN A 82 15.70 -3.25 13.59
CA ASN A 82 15.38 -2.26 14.61
C ASN A 82 14.08 -2.56 15.37
N GLY A 83 13.39 -3.66 15.05
CA GLY A 83 12.12 -4.06 15.65
C GLY A 83 10.88 -3.52 14.93
N ASN A 84 11.01 -2.60 13.97
CA ASN A 84 9.89 -2.17 13.15
C ASN A 84 9.37 -3.33 12.28
N THR A 85 8.15 -3.18 11.76
CA THR A 85 7.55 -4.17 10.88
C THR A 85 7.12 -3.52 9.58
N VAL A 86 7.65 -4.00 8.47
CA VAL A 86 7.24 -3.60 7.12
C VAL A 86 6.10 -4.49 6.67
N ILE A 87 5.06 -3.88 6.13
CA ILE A 87 3.81 -4.52 5.75
C ILE A 87 3.55 -4.23 4.27
N CYS A 88 3.14 -5.26 3.53
CA CYS A 88 2.58 -5.13 2.20
C CYS A 88 1.10 -5.51 2.29
N LYS A 89 0.19 -4.53 2.23
CA LYS A 89 -1.23 -4.77 2.00
C LYS A 89 -1.43 -4.92 0.48
N GLY A 90 -1.50 -6.17 0.05
CA GLY A 90 -1.34 -6.51 -1.36
C GLY A 90 -2.43 -5.93 -2.27
N ARG A 91 -3.70 -6.05 -1.91
CA ARG A 91 -4.76 -5.36 -2.63
C ARG A 91 -4.75 -3.87 -2.32
N GLY A 92 -4.78 -3.06 -3.37
CA GLY A 92 -4.61 -1.61 -3.25
C GLY A 92 -3.15 -1.15 -3.28
N GLY A 93 -2.19 -2.09 -3.29
CA GLY A 93 -0.77 -1.76 -3.41
C GLY A 93 -0.25 -0.82 -2.33
N VAL A 94 -0.70 -1.00 -1.08
CA VAL A 94 -0.29 -0.15 0.05
C VAL A 94 0.83 -0.82 0.81
N PHE A 95 1.89 -0.08 1.07
CA PHE A 95 3.04 -0.51 1.84
C PHE A 95 3.16 0.36 3.07
N ASN A 96 3.39 -0.25 4.23
CA ASN A 96 3.45 0.45 5.49
C ASN A 96 4.69 0.03 6.28
N GLU A 97 5.15 0.91 7.17
CA GLU A 97 6.05 0.55 8.25
C GLU A 97 5.40 0.95 9.57
N VAL A 98 5.38 0.02 10.52
CA VAL A 98 4.92 0.26 11.89
C VAL A 98 6.08 0.12 12.86
N ASP A 99 6.08 0.94 13.91
CA ASP A 99 7.07 0.84 14.98
C ASP A 99 6.80 -0.34 15.93
N THR A 100 7.65 -0.49 16.94
CA THR A 100 7.53 -1.57 17.94
C THR A 100 6.28 -1.48 18.81
N GLN A 101 5.58 -0.35 18.81
CA GLN A 101 4.32 -0.13 19.53
C GLN A 101 3.10 -0.33 18.63
N GLY A 102 3.30 -0.68 17.35
CA GLY A 102 2.22 -0.85 16.38
C GLY A 102 1.70 0.46 15.80
N LYS A 103 2.44 1.57 15.94
CA LYS A 103 2.05 2.85 15.33
C LYS A 103 2.53 2.89 13.88
N LEU A 104 1.64 3.32 12.96
CA LEU A 104 2.02 3.63 11.58
C LEU A 104 2.99 4.82 11.54
N ILE A 105 4.17 4.60 10.97
CA ILE A 105 5.24 5.62 10.87
C ILE A 105 5.63 5.94 9.43
N TRP A 106 5.24 5.10 8.47
CA TRP A 106 5.47 5.33 7.05
C TRP A 106 4.40 4.61 6.22
N GLU A 107 4.00 5.24 5.12
CA GLU A 107 3.09 4.68 4.13
C GLU A 107 3.53 5.07 2.72
N TYR A 108 3.34 4.15 1.78
CA TYR A 108 3.49 4.38 0.36
C TYR A 108 2.43 3.60 -0.40
N VAL A 109 1.77 4.25 -1.36
CA VAL A 109 0.78 3.62 -2.23
C VAL A 109 1.38 3.50 -3.63
N ASN A 110 1.30 2.30 -4.22
CA ASN A 110 1.81 2.04 -5.56
C ASN A 110 1.01 2.83 -6.62
N PRO A 111 1.61 3.77 -7.36
CA PRO A 111 0.90 4.55 -8.37
C PRO A 111 0.72 3.81 -9.71
N VAL A 112 1.25 2.57 -9.82
CA VAL A 112 1.25 1.81 -11.07
C VAL A 112 0.05 0.87 -11.12
N THR A 113 -0.87 1.15 -12.04
CA THR A 113 -2.05 0.34 -12.32
C THR A 113 -1.78 -0.67 -13.45
N SER A 114 -2.79 -1.44 -13.86
CA SER A 114 -2.71 -2.28 -15.06
C SER A 114 -2.50 -1.49 -16.36
N ASN A 115 -2.82 -0.19 -16.35
CA ASN A 115 -2.70 0.69 -17.53
C ASN A 115 -1.38 1.47 -17.54
N GLY A 116 -0.55 1.32 -16.50
CA GLY A 116 0.69 2.06 -16.33
C GLY A 116 0.68 2.96 -15.09
N PRO A 117 1.73 3.77 -14.92
CA PRO A 117 1.82 4.74 -13.83
C PRO A 117 0.79 5.85 -14.02
N LEU A 118 0.18 6.30 -12.93
CA LEU A 118 -0.74 7.44 -12.92
C LEU A 118 0.03 8.77 -12.85
N ALA A 119 -0.64 9.85 -13.23
CA ALA A 119 -0.15 11.21 -13.03
C ALA A 119 -0.13 11.59 -11.55
N GLN A 120 0.77 12.49 -11.16
CA GLN A 120 0.78 13.10 -9.82
C GLN A 120 -0.59 13.69 -9.46
N GLY A 121 -1.09 13.37 -8.26
CA GLY A 121 -2.39 13.82 -7.76
C GLY A 121 -3.56 12.90 -8.14
N CYS A 122 -3.34 11.89 -8.97
CA CYS A 122 -4.33 10.87 -9.26
C CYS A 122 -4.37 9.79 -8.17
N GLU A 123 -5.56 9.53 -7.66
CA GLU A 123 -5.76 8.48 -6.66
C GLU A 123 -5.74 7.10 -7.34
N PRO A 124 -4.81 6.20 -6.95
CA PRO A 124 -4.65 4.92 -7.63
C PRO A 124 -5.85 3.98 -7.50
N GLY A 125 -6.73 4.16 -6.51
CA GLY A 125 -7.88 3.28 -6.29
C GLY A 125 -7.45 1.93 -5.72
N ASN A 126 -7.94 0.80 -6.25
CA ASN A 126 -7.73 -0.54 -5.65
C ASN A 126 -7.27 -1.64 -6.65
N THR A 127 -6.70 -1.28 -7.80
CA THR A 127 -6.28 -2.19 -8.88
C THR A 127 -4.77 -2.47 -8.97
N GLN A 128 -3.94 -1.64 -8.35
CA GLN A 128 -2.47 -1.67 -8.20
C GLN A 128 -1.96 -2.78 -7.26
N ASN A 129 -2.47 -3.99 -7.45
CA ASN A 129 -2.17 -5.13 -6.59
C ASN A 129 -0.65 -5.44 -6.52
N ALA A 130 -0.13 -5.66 -5.32
CA ALA A 130 1.23 -6.09 -5.07
C ALA A 130 1.26 -7.46 -4.37
N PHE A 131 2.13 -8.35 -4.83
CA PHE A 131 2.28 -9.67 -4.20
C PHE A 131 3.02 -9.59 -2.85
N ARG A 132 4.12 -8.83 -2.83
CA ARG A 132 5.00 -8.65 -1.67
C ARG A 132 5.80 -7.35 -1.83
N ALA A 133 6.17 -6.74 -0.72
CA ALA A 133 7.26 -5.79 -0.62
C ALA A 133 8.32 -6.29 0.35
N SER A 134 9.56 -5.86 0.14
CA SER A 134 10.67 -6.17 1.05
C SER A 134 11.59 -4.96 1.13
N ARG A 135 12.10 -4.70 2.34
CA ARG A 135 12.94 -3.54 2.60
C ARG A 135 14.40 -3.98 2.59
N TYR A 136 15.19 -3.37 1.72
CA TYR A 136 16.63 -3.59 1.67
C TYR A 136 17.37 -2.44 2.37
N PRO A 137 18.35 -2.72 3.24
CA PRO A 137 19.18 -1.67 3.81
C PRO A 137 20.10 -1.06 2.73
N LEU A 138 20.60 0.15 2.98
CA LEU A 138 21.43 0.88 2.01
C LEU A 138 22.74 0.15 1.65
N ASP A 139 23.24 -0.68 2.56
CA ASP A 139 24.43 -1.51 2.42
C ASP A 139 24.13 -2.93 1.93
N TYR A 140 22.91 -3.20 1.47
CA TYR A 140 22.53 -4.51 0.94
C TYR A 140 23.53 -4.96 -0.15
N PRO A 141 24.21 -6.12 0.01
CA PRO A 141 25.26 -6.54 -0.92
C PRO A 141 24.82 -6.64 -2.38
N GLY A 142 23.52 -6.85 -2.63
CA GLY A 142 22.96 -6.84 -3.98
C GLY A 142 23.08 -5.51 -4.72
N PHE A 143 23.31 -4.40 -4.02
CA PHE A 143 23.54 -3.07 -4.59
C PHE A 143 25.01 -2.78 -4.90
N ALA A 144 25.96 -3.62 -4.45
CA ALA A 144 27.38 -3.37 -4.63
C ALA A 144 27.75 -3.25 -6.12
N GLY A 145 28.44 -2.15 -6.47
CA GLY A 145 28.86 -1.86 -7.85
C GLY A 145 27.73 -1.48 -8.82
N ARG A 146 26.50 -1.26 -8.32
CA ARG A 146 25.36 -0.84 -9.14
C ARG A 146 25.10 0.66 -8.97
N ALA A 147 24.92 1.37 -10.08
CA ALA A 147 24.41 2.73 -10.04
C ALA A 147 22.89 2.69 -9.76
N LEU A 148 22.46 3.37 -8.71
CA LEU A 148 21.05 3.56 -8.36
C LEU A 148 20.72 5.05 -8.49
N PRO A 149 20.69 5.61 -9.71
CA PRO A 149 20.35 7.00 -9.90
C PRO A 149 18.91 7.25 -9.43
N ASN A 150 18.68 8.39 -8.79
CA ASN A 150 17.32 8.84 -8.53
C ASN A 150 16.67 9.16 -9.89
N LEU A 151 15.61 8.42 -10.24
CA LEU A 151 14.85 8.62 -11.48
C LEU A 151 13.63 9.53 -11.29
N GLY A 152 13.43 10.08 -10.09
CA GLY A 152 12.23 10.81 -9.73
C GLY A 152 11.12 9.88 -9.21
N PRO A 153 9.90 10.43 -9.03
CA PRO A 153 8.73 9.63 -8.64
C PRO A 153 8.37 8.62 -9.74
N LEU A 154 7.66 7.56 -9.34
CA LEU A 154 7.10 6.59 -10.29
C LEU A 154 5.89 7.15 -11.06
N GLU A 155 5.17 8.11 -10.47
CA GLU A 155 4.06 8.80 -11.11
C GLU A 155 4.54 9.65 -12.27
N LEU A 156 3.68 9.77 -13.28
CA LEU A 156 3.87 10.69 -14.39
C LEU A 156 3.71 12.15 -13.90
N PRO A 157 4.25 13.14 -14.64
CA PRO A 157 4.00 14.54 -14.34
C PRO A 157 2.50 14.83 -14.17
N GLN A 158 2.14 15.87 -13.41
CA GLN A 158 0.73 16.25 -13.28
C GLN A 158 0.13 16.54 -14.66
N CYS A 159 -1.10 16.09 -14.90
CA CYS A 159 -1.88 16.40 -16.10
C CYS A 159 -3.13 17.22 -15.71
N PRO A 160 -3.02 18.56 -15.62
CA PRO A 160 -4.15 19.40 -15.24
C PRO A 160 -5.29 19.27 -16.24
N GLY A 161 -6.47 18.88 -15.77
CA GLY A 161 -7.66 18.69 -16.60
C GLY A 161 -7.98 17.25 -16.96
N ASP A 162 -7.12 16.28 -16.61
CA ASP A 162 -7.47 14.85 -16.58
C ASP A 162 -8.07 14.56 -15.19
N PHE A 163 -9.39 14.68 -15.07
CA PHE A 163 -10.12 14.59 -13.82
C PHE A 163 -10.50 13.17 -13.45
N ASP A 164 -10.64 12.26 -14.43
CA ASP A 164 -10.92 10.85 -14.17
C ASP A 164 -9.67 9.96 -14.14
N CYS A 165 -8.49 10.55 -14.38
CA CYS A 165 -7.19 9.92 -14.32
C CYS A 165 -7.00 8.77 -15.31
N ASP A 166 -7.62 8.88 -16.49
CA ASP A 166 -7.51 7.91 -17.57
C ASP A 166 -6.31 8.15 -18.51
N GLY A 167 -5.58 9.27 -18.31
CA GLY A 167 -4.42 9.67 -19.10
C GLY A 167 -4.77 10.50 -20.34
N VAL A 168 -6.03 10.89 -20.51
CA VAL A 168 -6.55 11.69 -21.63
C VAL A 168 -7.35 12.85 -21.08
N ILE A 169 -7.11 14.06 -21.59
CA ILE A 169 -8.02 15.20 -21.40
C ILE A 169 -9.07 15.15 -22.51
N GLY A 170 -10.30 14.76 -22.16
CA GLY A 170 -11.35 14.47 -23.12
C GLY A 170 -12.77 14.78 -22.64
N GLY A 171 -13.73 14.06 -23.24
CA GLY A 171 -15.16 14.32 -23.02
C GLY A 171 -15.63 13.99 -21.61
N SER A 172 -15.02 12.98 -20.98
CA SER A 172 -15.30 12.62 -19.58
C SER A 172 -14.90 13.77 -18.66
N ASP A 173 -13.69 14.30 -18.83
CA ASP A 173 -13.15 15.41 -18.04
C ASP A 173 -13.94 16.69 -18.21
N LEU A 174 -14.33 17.00 -19.45
CA LEU A 174 -15.22 18.12 -19.73
C LEU A 174 -16.54 17.98 -18.96
N THR A 175 -17.09 16.77 -18.90
CA THR A 175 -18.33 16.53 -18.14
C THR A 175 -18.12 16.71 -16.65
N MET A 176 -16.95 16.32 -16.11
CA MET A 176 -16.60 16.54 -14.71
C MET A 176 -16.40 18.02 -14.39
N LEU A 177 -15.69 18.76 -15.24
CA LEU A 177 -15.53 20.21 -15.13
C LEU A 177 -16.90 20.92 -15.11
N LEU A 178 -17.76 20.60 -16.08
CA LEU A 178 -19.09 21.22 -16.17
C LEU A 178 -20.00 20.85 -14.98
N SER A 179 -19.80 19.67 -14.37
CA SER A 179 -20.53 19.26 -13.17
C SER A 179 -20.11 20.08 -11.93
N GLY A 180 -18.89 20.61 -11.92
CA GLY A 180 -18.34 21.47 -10.88
C GLY A 180 -18.56 22.97 -11.10
N TRP A 181 -19.35 23.38 -12.10
CA TRP A 181 -19.51 24.78 -12.49
C TRP A 181 -19.93 25.68 -11.31
N GLY A 182 -19.21 26.78 -11.12
CA GLY A 182 -19.43 27.71 -10.00
C GLY A 182 -18.86 27.24 -8.65
N THR A 183 -18.03 26.19 -8.63
CA THR A 183 -17.34 25.67 -7.43
C THR A 183 -15.83 25.61 -7.64
N ALA A 184 -15.04 25.25 -6.62
CA ALA A 184 -13.60 25.06 -6.78
C ALA A 184 -13.20 23.68 -7.36
N ALA A 185 -14.16 22.79 -7.65
CA ALA A 185 -13.86 21.40 -8.00
C ALA A 185 -13.20 21.22 -9.38
N GLY A 186 -13.48 22.12 -10.33
CA GLY A 186 -12.88 22.15 -11.66
C GLY A 186 -12.02 23.39 -11.90
N ASP A 187 -11.55 24.06 -10.83
CA ASP A 187 -10.68 25.23 -10.91
C ASP A 187 -9.29 24.81 -11.41
N LEU A 188 -9.02 25.09 -12.67
CA LEU A 188 -7.76 24.79 -13.35
C LEU A 188 -6.83 26.01 -13.41
N ASN A 189 -7.37 27.21 -13.14
CA ASN A 189 -6.61 28.46 -13.25
C ASN A 189 -6.15 29.02 -11.87
N GLY A 190 -6.68 28.46 -10.77
CA GLY A 190 -6.38 28.82 -9.38
C GLY A 190 -7.18 29.98 -8.81
N ASP A 191 -8.30 30.40 -9.41
CA ASP A 191 -9.13 31.53 -8.96
C ASP A 191 -10.24 31.14 -7.97
N SER A 192 -10.27 29.87 -7.55
CA SER A 192 -11.24 29.25 -6.64
C SER A 192 -12.65 29.09 -7.21
N ASN A 193 -12.84 29.24 -8.52
CA ASN A 193 -14.11 29.06 -9.20
C ASN A 193 -13.93 28.21 -10.47
N THR A 194 -14.98 27.51 -10.90
CA THR A 194 -15.01 26.76 -12.16
C THR A 194 -15.92 27.51 -13.13
N ASP A 195 -15.34 28.11 -14.17
CA ASP A 195 -16.08 28.82 -15.18
C ASP A 195 -15.47 28.71 -16.60
N GLY A 196 -15.78 29.68 -17.46
CA GLY A 196 -15.32 29.69 -18.86
C GLY A 196 -13.80 29.77 -19.00
N ALA A 197 -13.12 30.33 -17.99
CA ALA A 197 -11.66 30.36 -17.96
C ALA A 197 -11.10 28.94 -17.82
N ASP A 198 -11.63 28.12 -16.90
CA ASP A 198 -11.19 26.73 -16.70
C ASP A 198 -11.53 25.84 -17.88
N LEU A 199 -12.71 26.05 -18.48
CA LEU A 199 -13.07 25.38 -19.73
C LEU A 199 -12.03 25.66 -20.83
N THR A 200 -11.51 26.89 -20.89
CA THR A 200 -10.46 27.23 -21.85
C THR A 200 -9.15 26.52 -21.53
N VAL A 201 -8.79 26.40 -20.24
CA VAL A 201 -7.61 25.63 -19.81
C VAL A 201 -7.74 24.16 -20.21
N LEU A 202 -8.89 23.53 -19.94
CA LEU A 202 -9.16 22.14 -20.30
C LEU A 202 -9.08 21.91 -21.81
N LEU A 203 -9.75 22.75 -22.61
CA LEU A 203 -9.77 22.59 -24.07
C LEU A 203 -8.39 22.82 -24.71
N ASN A 204 -7.54 23.66 -24.12
CA ASN A 204 -6.16 23.83 -24.57
C ASN A 204 -5.30 22.59 -24.32
N GLY A 205 -5.64 21.77 -23.32
CA GLY A 205 -4.97 20.51 -22.99
C GLY A 205 -5.54 19.28 -23.70
N TRP A 206 -6.58 19.42 -24.53
CA TRP A 206 -7.32 18.30 -25.09
C TRP A 206 -6.44 17.28 -25.83
N GLY A 207 -6.49 16.02 -25.42
CA GLY A 207 -5.67 14.93 -25.97
C GLY A 207 -4.95 14.10 -24.91
N LEU A 208 -3.95 13.33 -25.32
CA LEU A 208 -3.14 12.51 -24.41
C LEU A 208 -2.27 13.41 -23.51
N CYS A 209 -2.19 13.05 -22.23
CA CYS A 209 -1.38 13.78 -21.25
C CYS A 209 0.13 13.73 -21.54
N PHE A 210 0.61 12.60 -22.10
CA PHE A 210 2.03 12.35 -22.31
C PHE A 210 2.25 11.73 -23.71
N ASP A 211 2.44 12.59 -24.72
CA ASP A 211 2.89 12.26 -26.08
C ASP A 211 4.27 12.87 -26.38
#